data_AF-A0A963S0P3-F1
#
_entry.id   AF-A0A963S0P3-F1
#
_cell.length_a   1.000
_cell.length_b   1.000
_cell.length_c   1.000
_cell.angle_alpha   90.00
_cell.angle_beta   90.00
_cell.angle_gamma   90.00
#
_symmetry.space_group_name_H-M   'P 1'
#
loop_
_entity.id
_entity.type
_entity.pdbx_description
1 polymer ?
#
loop_
_entity_poly.entity_id
_entity_poly.type
_entity_poly.pdbx_seq_one_letter_code
_entity_poly.pdbx_strand_id
1 'polypeptide(L)'
;MSEVTPLRIFAAVEQCEQRAIALGSDLLSRAVASARQGQAQPIKLAIGLPCHEHKGEEPPHVIVASMLNEVLGPREDETIIHERWHRYFEKLLEGPSEVFICTIFRHVPGRVRASGNDETLERIRRLNLLAVELSHSLGLRVVDYNRVLAHFGARPLATDYRLGGNLATYVAGHTLASAILANGIDELVDPQVQEGARAALGGLDDIPEQIRRFAKAVRDAAAAG
;
A
#
# COMPACT_ATOMS: atom_id res chain seq x y z
N MET A 1 6.20 -21.91 -24.63
CA MET A 1 5.99 -20.63 -23.93
C MET A 1 6.26 -20.92 -22.46
N SER A 2 7.28 -20.29 -21.86
CA SER A 2 7.56 -20.48 -20.43
C SER A 2 6.40 -19.88 -19.63
N GLU A 3 5.92 -20.62 -18.63
CA GLU A 3 4.84 -20.18 -17.76
C GLU A 3 5.34 -19.01 -16.90
N VAL A 4 4.61 -17.89 -16.91
CA VAL A 4 5.00 -16.71 -16.13
C VAL A 4 4.71 -16.99 -14.66
N THR A 5 5.76 -17.12 -13.85
CA THR A 5 5.63 -17.29 -12.40
C THR A 5 4.81 -16.15 -11.81
N PRO A 6 3.74 -16.43 -11.04
CA PRO A 6 2.92 -15.40 -10.43
C PRO A 6 3.71 -14.59 -9.39
N LEU A 7 3.52 -13.28 -9.36
CA LEU A 7 4.02 -12.42 -8.29
C LEU A 7 3.10 -12.61 -7.06
N ARG A 8 3.65 -13.11 -5.96
CA ARG A 8 2.92 -13.37 -4.72
C ARG A 8 3.06 -12.17 -3.78
N ILE A 9 1.94 -11.56 -3.40
CA ILE A 9 1.90 -10.44 -2.47
C ILE A 9 1.10 -10.86 -1.24
N PHE A 10 1.67 -10.65 -0.05
CA PHE A 10 0.96 -10.77 1.21
C PHE A 10 0.78 -9.38 1.83
N ALA A 11 -0.44 -9.03 2.20
CA ALA A 11 -0.74 -7.75 2.84
C ALA A 11 -1.31 -7.97 4.26
N ALA A 12 -0.57 -7.50 5.26
CA ALA A 12 -0.95 -7.48 6.67
C ALA A 12 -1.51 -6.09 7.01
N VAL A 13 -2.77 -5.87 6.67
CA VAL A 13 -3.42 -4.54 6.69
C VAL A 13 -4.84 -4.60 7.25
N GLU A 14 -5.38 -3.44 7.62
CA GLU A 14 -6.75 -3.33 8.11
C GLU A 14 -7.80 -3.44 6.99
N GLN A 15 -9.05 -3.75 7.35
CA GLN A 15 -10.14 -3.95 6.38
C GLN A 15 -10.32 -2.74 5.44
N CYS A 16 -10.18 -1.53 5.99
CA CYS A 16 -10.35 -0.30 5.23
C CYS A 16 -9.24 -0.04 4.20
N GLU A 17 -8.07 -0.69 4.34
CA GLU A 17 -6.95 -0.57 3.40
C GLU A 17 -7.02 -1.60 2.27
N GLN A 18 -7.79 -2.69 2.44
CA GLN A 18 -7.84 -3.80 1.48
C GLN A 18 -8.20 -3.36 0.06
N ARG A 19 -9.08 -2.36 -0.08
CA ARG A 19 -9.44 -1.81 -1.40
C ARG A 19 -8.25 -1.15 -2.07
N ALA A 20 -7.40 -0.44 -1.32
CA ALA A 20 -6.20 0.19 -1.86
C ALA A 20 -5.15 -0.85 -2.23
N ILE A 21 -4.98 -1.90 -1.41
CA ILE A 21 -4.08 -3.02 -1.72
C ILE A 21 -4.50 -3.78 -2.98
N ALA A 22 -5.79 -4.11 -3.10
CA ALA A 22 -6.32 -4.80 -4.27
C ALA A 22 -6.15 -3.96 -5.54
N LEU A 23 -6.44 -2.65 -5.46
CA LEU A 23 -6.26 -1.74 -6.58
C LEU A 23 -4.79 -1.54 -6.94
N GLY A 24 -3.89 -1.44 -5.95
CA GLY A 24 -2.45 -1.36 -6.19
C GLY A 24 -1.91 -2.62 -6.86
N SER A 25 -2.35 -3.81 -6.43
CA SER A 25 -2.04 -5.07 -7.11
C SER A 25 -2.53 -5.06 -8.57
N ASP A 26 -3.76 -4.63 -8.82
CA ASP A 26 -4.31 -4.57 -10.18
C ASP A 26 -3.58 -3.54 -11.07
N LEU A 27 -3.23 -2.37 -10.53
CA LEU A 27 -2.42 -1.36 -11.23
C LEU A 27 -1.03 -1.88 -11.56
N LEU A 28 -0.40 -2.59 -10.61
CA LEU A 28 0.90 -3.24 -10.80
C LEU A 28 0.85 -4.29 -11.92
N SER A 29 -0.15 -5.17 -11.90
CA SER A 29 -0.35 -6.19 -12.93
C SER A 29 -0.50 -5.56 -14.32
N ARG A 30 -1.35 -4.53 -14.44
CA ARG A 30 -1.60 -3.81 -15.70
C ARG A 30 -0.36 -3.08 -16.21
N ALA A 31 0.40 -2.43 -15.32
CA ALA A 31 1.63 -1.74 -15.67
C ALA A 31 2.69 -2.71 -16.23
N VAL A 32 2.91 -3.84 -15.56
CA VAL A 32 3.84 -4.88 -16.03
C VAL A 32 3.35 -5.52 -17.34
N ALA A 33 2.05 -5.80 -17.46
CA ALA A 33 1.48 -6.33 -18.68
C ALA A 33 1.65 -5.37 -19.87
N SER A 34 1.47 -4.07 -19.64
CA SER A 34 1.69 -3.03 -20.66
C SER A 34 3.15 -3.04 -21.15
N ALA A 35 4.12 -3.13 -20.23
CA ALA A 35 5.54 -3.20 -20.56
C ALA A 35 5.93 -4.47 -21.33
N ARG A 36 5.23 -5.58 -21.08
CA ARG A 36 5.39 -6.86 -21.78
C ARG A 36 4.48 -7.01 -23.01
N GLN A 37 4.04 -5.91 -23.62
CA GLN A 37 3.21 -5.92 -24.84
C GLN A 37 1.92 -6.76 -24.69
N GLY A 38 1.30 -6.72 -23.52
CA GLY A 38 0.03 -7.40 -23.23
C GLY A 38 0.18 -8.78 -22.58
N GLN A 39 1.39 -9.29 -22.39
CA GLN A 39 1.58 -10.53 -21.63
C GLN A 39 1.33 -10.28 -20.14
N ALA A 40 0.21 -10.79 -19.62
CA ALA A 40 -0.19 -10.61 -18.23
C ALA A 40 0.88 -11.16 -17.27
N GLN A 41 1.15 -10.41 -16.21
CA GLN A 41 1.88 -10.88 -15.03
C GLN A 41 0.83 -11.27 -13.98
N PRO A 42 0.58 -12.56 -13.73
CA PRO A 42 -0.38 -12.95 -12.71
C PRO A 42 0.10 -12.46 -11.34
N ILE A 43 -0.82 -11.90 -10.55
CA ILE A 43 -0.57 -11.54 -9.15
C ILE A 43 -1.47 -12.39 -8.28
N LYS A 44 -0.86 -13.11 -7.32
CA LYS A 44 -1.56 -13.81 -6.25
C LYS A 44 -1.50 -12.93 -5.00
N LEU A 45 -2.61 -12.28 -4.67
CA LEU A 45 -2.74 -11.45 -3.48
C LEU A 45 -3.39 -12.25 -2.35
N ALA A 46 -2.72 -12.31 -1.20
CA ALA A 46 -3.27 -12.78 0.06
C ALA A 46 -3.34 -11.61 1.05
N ILE A 47 -4.43 -11.53 1.82
CA ILE A 47 -4.63 -10.52 2.85
C ILE A 47 -4.77 -11.22 4.19
N GLY A 48 -4.03 -10.74 5.19
CA GLY A 48 -4.05 -11.25 6.55
C GLY A 48 -4.16 -10.13 7.57
N LEU A 49 -4.18 -10.53 8.84
CA LEU A 49 -4.20 -9.61 9.96
C LEU A 49 -2.78 -9.06 10.22
N PRO A 50 -2.64 -7.78 10.61
CA PRO A 50 -1.38 -7.21 11.10
C PRO A 50 -0.74 -8.05 12.19
N CYS A 51 0.60 -8.17 12.19
CA CYS A 51 1.36 -8.96 13.15
C CYS A 51 1.03 -10.46 13.19
N HIS A 52 0.34 -10.99 12.17
CA HIS A 52 0.16 -12.43 11.99
C HIS A 52 1.02 -12.97 10.84
N GLU A 53 1.40 -14.23 10.97
CA GLU A 53 2.18 -14.94 9.95
C GLU A 53 1.33 -15.29 8.73
N HIS A 54 1.95 -15.20 7.56
CA HIS A 54 1.40 -15.78 6.33
C HIS A 54 1.34 -17.30 6.46
N LYS A 55 0.18 -17.88 6.18
CA LYS A 55 -0.07 -19.34 6.28
C LYS A 55 -0.09 -20.05 4.92
N GLY A 56 0.35 -19.39 3.85
CA GLY A 56 0.37 -20.01 2.52
C GLY A 56 1.50 -21.03 2.39
N GLU A 57 1.31 -21.98 1.46
CA GLU A 57 2.29 -23.03 1.15
C GLU A 57 3.61 -22.47 0.60
N GLU A 58 3.53 -21.31 -0.04
CA GLU A 58 4.65 -20.65 -0.71
C GLU A 58 4.93 -19.27 -0.09
N PRO A 59 6.21 -18.89 0.06
CA PRO A 59 6.58 -17.59 0.61
C PRO A 59 6.16 -16.47 -0.36
N PRO A 60 5.64 -15.34 0.14
CA PRO A 60 5.37 -14.18 -0.68
C PRO A 60 6.67 -13.59 -1.23
N HIS A 61 6.60 -12.95 -2.38
CA HIS A 61 7.72 -12.17 -2.89
C HIS A 61 7.75 -10.77 -2.27
N VAL A 62 6.55 -10.20 -2.05
CA VAL A 62 6.37 -8.88 -1.46
C VAL A 62 5.45 -9.01 -0.25
N ILE A 63 5.87 -8.43 0.87
CA ILE A 63 5.04 -8.26 2.06
C ILE A 63 4.76 -6.78 2.26
N VAL A 64 3.50 -6.44 2.48
CA VAL A 64 3.05 -5.07 2.75
C VAL A 64 2.37 -5.05 4.11
N ALA A 65 2.85 -4.22 5.02
CA ALA A 65 2.28 -4.10 6.36
C ALA A 65 1.85 -2.66 6.67
N SER A 66 0.80 -2.51 7.47
CA SER A 66 0.33 -1.22 7.96
C SER A 66 0.03 -1.29 9.45
N MET A 67 0.42 -0.25 10.19
CA MET A 67 0.15 -0.12 11.62
C MET A 67 -1.21 0.54 11.90
N LEU A 68 -2.12 0.60 10.93
CA LEU A 68 -3.42 1.23 11.09
C LEU A 68 -4.27 0.55 12.17
N ASN A 69 -4.08 -0.76 12.40
CA ASN A 69 -4.66 -1.50 13.50
C ASN A 69 -4.33 -0.86 14.85
N GLU A 70 -3.12 -0.31 15.00
CA GLU A 70 -2.73 0.38 16.22
C GLU A 70 -3.60 1.62 16.39
N VAL A 71 -3.92 2.38 15.34
CA VAL A 71 -4.81 3.54 15.47
C VAL A 71 -6.24 3.13 15.87
N LEU A 72 -6.75 2.05 15.28
CA LEU A 72 -8.14 1.58 15.46
C LEU A 72 -8.33 0.79 16.76
N GLY A 73 -7.27 0.16 17.25
CA GLY A 73 -7.26 -0.69 18.42
C GLY A 73 -7.21 0.08 19.74
N PRO A 74 -7.28 -0.65 20.88
CA PRO A 74 -7.15 -0.06 22.20
C PRO A 74 -5.83 0.71 22.35
N ARG A 75 -5.78 1.63 23.31
CA ARG A 75 -4.54 2.31 23.66
C ARG A 75 -3.62 1.33 24.36
N GLU A 76 -2.40 1.24 23.86
CA GLU A 76 -1.32 0.44 24.42
C GLU A 76 -0.10 1.33 24.61
N ASP A 77 0.81 0.89 25.48
CA ASP A 77 2.08 1.57 25.69
C ASP A 77 2.92 1.57 24.40
N GLU A 78 3.57 2.69 24.13
CA GLU A 78 4.35 2.89 22.90
C GLU A 78 5.53 1.93 22.81
N THR A 79 6.15 1.58 23.94
CA THR A 79 7.24 0.60 24.01
C THR A 79 6.76 -0.78 23.58
N ILE A 80 5.56 -1.18 24.02
CA ILE A 80 4.95 -2.46 23.65
C ILE A 80 4.66 -2.51 22.16
N ILE A 81 4.10 -1.42 21.59
CA ILE A 81 3.86 -1.31 20.15
C ILE A 81 5.18 -1.42 19.39
N HIS A 82 6.19 -0.64 19.78
CA HIS A 82 7.52 -0.66 19.16
C HIS A 82 8.13 -2.08 19.18
N GLU A 83 8.21 -2.74 20.33
CA GLU A 83 8.76 -4.09 20.46
C GLU A 83 8.00 -5.13 19.63
N ARG A 84 6.65 -5.04 19.60
CA ARG A 84 5.82 -5.93 18.80
C ARG A 84 6.12 -5.80 17.31
N TRP A 85 6.15 -4.58 16.79
CA TRP A 85 6.40 -4.32 15.39
C TRP A 85 7.84 -4.60 14.98
N HIS A 86 8.80 -4.28 15.84
CA HIS A 86 10.21 -4.62 15.63
C HIS A 86 10.39 -6.13 15.46
N ARG A 87 9.91 -6.92 16.44
CA ARG A 87 10.00 -8.38 16.40
C ARG A 87 9.27 -8.97 15.19
N TYR A 88 8.11 -8.41 14.84
CA TYR A 88 7.36 -8.84 13.67
C TYR A 88 8.18 -8.67 12.40
N PHE A 89 8.77 -7.49 12.18
CA PHE A 89 9.58 -7.24 10.98
C PHE A 89 10.90 -7.99 10.96
N GLU A 90 11.59 -8.15 12.09
CA GLU A 90 12.78 -9.01 12.19
C GLU A 90 12.48 -10.41 11.67
N LYS A 91 11.36 -11.00 12.12
CA LYS A 91 10.94 -12.32 11.67
C LYS A 91 10.61 -12.36 10.18
N LEU A 92 9.96 -11.32 9.63
CA LEU A 92 9.65 -11.28 8.20
C LEU A 92 10.90 -11.20 7.33
N LEU A 93 11.93 -10.50 7.80
CA LEU A 93 13.21 -10.31 7.11
C LEU A 93 14.13 -11.53 7.15
N GLU A 94 13.80 -12.58 7.92
CA GLU A 94 14.48 -13.87 7.83
C GLU A 94 14.19 -14.60 6.51
N GLY A 95 13.11 -14.21 5.81
CA GLY A 95 12.69 -14.78 4.54
C GLY A 95 13.23 -14.02 3.31
N PRO A 96 12.99 -14.55 2.09
CA PRO A 96 13.44 -13.93 0.84
C PRO A 96 12.49 -12.80 0.35
N SER A 97 11.58 -12.33 1.19
CA SER A 97 10.54 -11.38 0.78
C SER A 97 11.03 -9.94 0.90
N GLU A 98 10.68 -9.10 -0.08
CA GLU A 98 10.81 -7.66 0.06
C GLU A 98 9.69 -7.11 0.96
N VAL A 99 10.07 -6.40 2.03
CA VAL A 99 9.14 -5.97 3.07
C VAL A 99 8.90 -4.47 3.01
N PHE A 100 7.62 -4.10 2.90
CA PHE A 100 7.14 -2.73 2.84
C PHE A 100 6.30 -2.38 4.07
N ILE A 101 6.51 -1.18 4.60
CA ILE A 101 5.66 -0.57 5.62
C ILE A 101 4.93 0.65 5.06
N CYS A 102 3.61 0.69 5.24
CA CYS A 102 2.76 1.81 4.87
C CYS A 102 2.73 2.85 6.00
N THR A 103 2.93 4.12 5.64
CA THR A 103 2.58 5.23 6.53
C THR A 103 1.06 5.45 6.52
N ILE A 104 0.54 6.11 7.56
CA ILE A 104 -0.87 6.38 7.77
C ILE A 104 -1.17 7.84 7.46
N PHE A 105 -2.23 8.09 6.68
CA PHE A 105 -2.60 9.46 6.31
C PHE A 105 -3.07 10.27 7.53
N ARG A 106 -2.41 11.40 7.80
CA ARG A 106 -2.67 12.24 8.98
C ARG A 106 -3.90 13.17 8.87
N HIS A 107 -5.04 12.65 8.44
CA HIS A 107 -6.31 13.39 8.46
C HIS A 107 -7.35 12.68 9.33
N VAL A 108 -7.88 13.39 10.32
CA VAL A 108 -8.96 12.93 11.20
C VAL A 108 -10.15 13.89 11.01
N PRO A 109 -11.36 13.40 10.69
CA PRO A 109 -12.49 14.28 10.39
C PRO A 109 -12.99 14.99 11.66
N GLY A 110 -13.30 16.28 11.53
CA GLY A 110 -13.72 17.13 12.64
C GLY A 110 -15.23 17.14 12.84
N ARG A 111 -15.73 16.37 13.83
CA ARG A 111 -16.99 16.66 14.56
C ARG A 111 -17.20 15.77 15.80
N VAL A 112 -16.16 15.47 16.59
CA VAL A 112 -16.34 15.01 17.99
C VAL A 112 -15.23 15.63 18.84
N ARG A 113 -15.63 16.46 19.81
CA ARG A 113 -14.91 17.08 20.94
C ARG A 113 -13.36 17.10 20.90
N ALA A 114 -12.83 18.31 20.98
CA ALA A 114 -11.43 18.75 20.83
C ALA A 114 -10.30 18.03 21.61
N SER A 115 -10.54 16.88 22.27
CA SER A 115 -9.48 16.07 22.90
C SER A 115 -9.19 14.79 22.13
N GLY A 116 -10.21 14.06 21.65
CA GLY A 116 -10.02 12.74 21.03
C GLY A 116 -9.36 12.78 19.66
N ASN A 117 -9.67 13.81 18.85
CA ASN A 117 -9.09 13.97 17.52
C ASN A 117 -7.60 14.33 17.57
N ASP A 118 -7.20 15.16 18.53
CA ASP A 118 -5.81 15.54 18.71
C ASP A 118 -4.97 14.34 19.16
N GLU A 119 -5.52 13.49 20.04
CA GLU A 119 -4.90 12.23 20.45
C GLU A 119 -4.77 11.24 19.29
N THR A 120 -5.80 11.07 18.44
CA THR A 120 -5.70 10.21 17.26
C THR A 120 -4.65 10.72 16.28
N LEU A 121 -4.63 12.04 16.03
CA LEU A 121 -3.66 12.65 15.13
C LEU A 121 -2.23 12.49 15.66
N GLU A 122 -2.04 12.67 16.97
CA GLU A 122 -0.75 12.45 17.62
C GLU A 122 -0.32 10.99 17.55
N ARG A 123 -1.25 10.05 17.79
CA ARG A 123 -0.99 8.61 17.63
C ARG A 123 -0.53 8.28 16.21
N ILE A 124 -1.20 8.82 15.19
CA ILE A 124 -0.81 8.66 13.79
C ILE A 124 0.60 9.23 13.53
N ARG A 125 0.94 10.39 14.11
CA ARG A 125 2.28 10.97 13.95
C ARG A 125 3.36 10.05 14.52
N ARG A 126 3.16 9.52 15.72
CA ARG A 126 4.12 8.60 16.37
C ARG A 126 4.27 7.30 15.59
N LEU A 127 3.18 6.72 15.12
CA LEU A 127 3.23 5.53 14.26
C LEU A 127 3.96 5.80 12.93
N ASN A 128 3.76 6.96 12.32
CA ASN A 128 4.51 7.33 11.12
C ASN A 128 6.01 7.52 11.40
N LEU A 129 6.38 8.05 12.57
CA LEU A 129 7.77 8.13 12.99
C LEU A 129 8.36 6.73 13.19
N LEU A 130 7.64 5.86 13.91
CA LEU A 130 8.01 4.46 14.11
C LEU A 130 8.22 3.73 12.78
N ALA A 131 7.37 3.96 11.78
CA ALA A 131 7.54 3.35 10.46
C ALA A 131 8.88 3.75 9.79
N VAL A 132 9.28 5.01 9.94
CA VAL A 132 10.57 5.51 9.43
C VAL A 132 11.73 4.95 10.24
N GLU A 133 11.61 4.89 11.56
CA GLU A 133 12.63 4.29 12.44
C GLU A 133 12.87 2.83 12.11
N LEU A 134 11.80 2.02 11.99
CA LEU A 134 11.87 0.61 11.59
C LEU A 134 12.43 0.44 10.17
N SER A 135 12.08 1.33 9.24
CA SER A 135 12.67 1.33 7.90
C SER A 135 14.18 1.57 7.94
N HIS A 136 14.66 2.53 8.72
CA HIS A 136 16.08 2.81 8.85
C HIS A 136 16.84 1.70 9.60
N SER A 137 16.27 1.13 10.66
CA SER A 137 16.96 0.14 11.49
C SER A 137 16.98 -1.25 10.86
N LEU A 138 15.89 -1.64 10.19
CA LEU A 138 15.72 -2.99 9.63
C LEU A 138 15.82 -3.05 8.11
N GLY A 139 15.92 -1.91 7.42
CA GLY A 139 16.02 -1.84 5.95
C GLY A 139 14.68 -1.99 5.21
N LEU A 140 13.55 -1.80 5.89
CA LEU A 140 12.21 -1.90 5.27
C LEU A 140 12.02 -0.81 4.20
N ARG A 141 11.24 -1.11 3.17
CA ARG A 141 10.80 -0.11 2.18
C ARG A 141 9.57 0.63 2.70
N VAL A 142 9.42 1.91 2.37
CA VAL A 142 8.27 2.71 2.83
C VAL A 142 7.30 2.99 1.68
N VAL A 143 6.01 2.77 1.93
CA VAL A 143 4.91 3.26 1.10
C VAL A 143 4.34 4.52 1.77
N ASP A 144 4.73 5.69 1.27
CA ASP A 144 4.45 6.99 1.91
C ASP A 144 3.04 7.53 1.56
N TYR A 145 2.00 6.80 1.97
CA TYR A 145 0.61 7.28 1.84
C TYR A 145 0.40 8.63 2.48
N ASN A 146 1.04 8.91 3.62
CA ASN A 146 0.86 10.17 4.32
C ASN A 146 1.26 11.38 3.46
N ARG A 147 2.47 11.36 2.89
CA ARG A 147 2.95 12.46 2.03
C ARG A 147 2.15 12.56 0.73
N VAL A 148 1.89 11.43 0.07
CA VAL A 148 1.20 11.43 -1.23
C VAL A 148 -0.26 11.89 -1.07
N LEU A 149 -1.00 11.37 -0.10
CA LEU A 149 -2.39 11.80 0.11
C LEU A 149 -2.47 13.26 0.62
N ALA A 150 -1.48 13.72 1.39
CA ALA A 150 -1.39 15.12 1.81
C ALA A 150 -1.15 16.08 0.63
N HIS A 151 -0.46 15.65 -0.43
CA HIS A 151 -0.27 16.45 -1.64
C HIS A 151 -1.61 16.79 -2.31
N PHE A 152 -2.55 15.85 -2.38
CA PHE A 152 -3.89 16.08 -2.94
C PHE A 152 -4.87 16.71 -1.94
N GLY A 153 -4.67 16.44 -0.64
CA GLY A 153 -5.50 16.93 0.44
C GLY A 153 -6.76 16.08 0.69
N ALA A 154 -7.16 16.00 1.96
CA ALA A 154 -8.25 15.13 2.40
C ALA A 154 -9.62 15.47 1.79
N ARG A 155 -9.91 16.77 1.60
CA ARG A 155 -11.20 17.23 1.11
C ARG A 155 -11.45 16.83 -0.36
N PRO A 156 -10.55 17.10 -1.32
CA PRO A 156 -10.70 16.59 -2.69
C PRO A 156 -10.78 15.08 -2.76
N LEU A 157 -10.03 14.38 -1.89
CA LEU A 157 -10.02 12.92 -1.82
C LEU A 157 -11.27 12.34 -1.13
N ALA A 158 -12.08 13.16 -0.47
CA ALA A 158 -13.22 12.77 0.35
C ALA A 158 -12.87 11.62 1.33
N THR A 159 -11.75 11.75 2.03
CA THR A 159 -11.18 10.68 2.86
C THR A 159 -10.67 11.18 4.20
N ASP A 160 -10.47 10.24 5.11
CA ASP A 160 -9.63 10.36 6.30
C ASP A 160 -8.55 9.28 6.30
N TYR A 161 -7.90 9.10 7.46
CA TYR A 161 -6.87 8.09 7.70
C TYR A 161 -7.31 6.64 7.40
N ARG A 162 -8.61 6.38 7.24
CA ARG A 162 -9.17 5.05 6.88
C ARG A 162 -9.34 4.84 5.38
N LEU A 163 -8.90 5.77 4.54
CA LEU A 163 -8.89 5.65 3.07
C LEU A 163 -10.28 5.38 2.43
N GLY A 164 -11.36 5.82 3.07
CA GLY A 164 -12.73 5.51 2.63
C GLY A 164 -13.15 6.14 1.29
N GLY A 165 -12.49 7.21 0.86
CA GLY A 165 -12.80 7.88 -0.41
C GLY A 165 -12.26 7.09 -1.62
N ASN A 166 -13.09 6.91 -2.66
CA ASN A 166 -12.67 6.20 -3.89
C ASN A 166 -11.39 6.78 -4.49
N LEU A 167 -11.24 8.11 -4.41
CA LEU A 167 -10.08 8.80 -4.92
C LEU A 167 -8.83 8.53 -4.08
N ALA A 168 -8.99 8.51 -2.76
CA ALA A 168 -7.92 8.15 -1.84
C ALA A 168 -7.47 6.70 -2.04
N THR A 169 -8.42 5.77 -2.24
CA THR A 169 -8.12 4.39 -2.58
C THR A 169 -7.28 4.29 -3.85
N TYR A 170 -7.61 5.06 -4.89
CA TYR A 170 -6.84 5.11 -6.13
C TYR A 170 -5.43 5.64 -5.92
N VAL A 171 -5.29 6.78 -5.25
CA VAL A 171 -3.98 7.40 -4.95
C VAL A 171 -3.12 6.45 -4.11
N ALA A 172 -3.70 5.82 -3.08
CA ALA A 172 -2.99 4.86 -2.24
C ALA A 172 -2.56 3.62 -3.04
N GLY A 173 -3.46 3.04 -3.85
CA GLY A 173 -3.12 1.92 -4.73
C GLY A 173 -2.02 2.25 -5.73
N HIS A 174 -2.06 3.43 -6.35
CA HIS A 174 -1.00 3.91 -7.24
C HIS A 174 0.33 4.06 -6.49
N THR A 175 0.30 4.67 -5.30
CA THR A 175 1.49 4.82 -4.44
C THR A 175 2.12 3.47 -4.09
N LEU A 176 1.30 2.47 -3.77
CA LEU A 176 1.76 1.10 -3.51
C LEU A 176 2.42 0.48 -4.74
N ALA A 177 1.73 0.50 -5.88
CA ALA A 177 2.26 -0.05 -7.13
C ALA A 177 3.58 0.62 -7.53
N SER A 178 3.65 1.94 -7.40
CA SER A 178 4.86 2.71 -7.68
C SER A 178 6.01 2.35 -6.74
N ALA A 179 5.74 2.13 -5.44
CA ALA A 179 6.76 1.75 -4.47
C ALA A 179 7.33 0.36 -4.78
N ILE A 180 6.47 -0.61 -5.12
CA ILE A 180 6.86 -1.97 -5.49
C ILE A 180 7.66 -1.95 -6.80
N LEU A 181 7.20 -1.25 -7.84
CA LEU A 181 7.93 -1.10 -9.10
C LEU A 181 9.26 -0.36 -8.93
N ALA A 182 9.45 0.42 -7.88
CA ALA A 182 10.70 1.11 -7.64
C ALA A 182 11.72 0.24 -6.90
N ASN A 183 11.30 -0.72 -6.06
CA ASN A 183 12.19 -1.36 -5.09
C ASN A 183 11.95 -2.84 -4.78
N GLY A 184 10.92 -3.50 -5.33
CA GLY A 184 10.39 -4.73 -4.72
C GLY A 184 10.34 -5.99 -5.60
N ILE A 185 10.76 -5.95 -6.87
CA ILE A 185 10.55 -7.05 -7.83
C ILE A 185 11.66 -7.24 -8.87
N ASP A 186 12.85 -6.69 -8.65
CA ASP A 186 13.98 -6.77 -9.59
C ASP A 186 14.48 -8.20 -9.84
N GLU A 187 14.36 -9.09 -8.85
CA GLU A 187 14.66 -10.52 -9.02
C GLU A 187 13.60 -11.27 -9.88
N LEU A 188 12.41 -10.70 -10.05
CA LEU A 188 11.25 -11.35 -10.68
C LEU A 188 10.86 -10.74 -12.02
N VAL A 189 11.24 -9.49 -12.24
CA VAL A 189 10.89 -8.71 -13.42
C VAL A 189 12.17 -8.08 -13.96
N ASP A 190 12.44 -8.37 -15.23
CA ASP A 190 13.58 -7.78 -15.93
C ASP A 190 13.60 -6.24 -15.79
N PRO A 191 14.77 -5.61 -15.54
CA PRO A 191 14.87 -4.17 -15.33
C PRO A 191 14.24 -3.33 -16.45
N GLN A 192 14.30 -3.76 -17.72
CA GLN A 192 13.68 -3.04 -18.83
C GLN A 192 12.15 -3.09 -18.76
N VAL A 193 11.61 -4.25 -18.36
CA VAL A 193 10.16 -4.41 -18.13
C VAL A 193 9.73 -3.56 -16.94
N GLN A 194 10.52 -3.51 -15.86
CA GLN A 194 10.22 -2.70 -14.68
C GLN A 194 10.21 -1.20 -15.02
N GLU A 195 11.20 -0.71 -15.78
CA GLU A 195 11.22 0.69 -16.23
C GLU A 195 10.05 1.00 -17.16
N GLY A 196 9.75 0.11 -18.12
CA GLY A 196 8.57 0.23 -18.97
C GLY A 196 7.25 0.24 -18.18
N ALA A 197 7.17 -0.56 -17.10
CA ALA A 197 6.00 -0.61 -16.24
C ALA A 197 5.85 0.67 -15.42
N ARG A 198 6.96 1.25 -14.93
CA ARG A 198 6.95 2.56 -14.25
C ARG A 198 6.47 3.66 -15.19
N ALA A 199 6.97 3.67 -16.43
CA ALA A 199 6.52 4.62 -17.45
C ALA A 199 5.02 4.44 -17.76
N ALA A 200 4.53 3.20 -17.85
CA ALA A 200 3.12 2.90 -18.09
C ALA A 200 2.21 3.28 -16.90
N LEU A 201 2.68 3.08 -15.66
CA LEU A 201 1.96 3.47 -14.44
C LEU A 201 1.85 4.99 -14.30
N GLY A 202 2.84 5.73 -14.81
CA GLY A 202 2.88 7.20 -14.76
C GLY A 202 3.23 7.76 -13.38
N GLY A 203 3.42 9.08 -13.33
CA GLY A 203 3.79 9.81 -12.11
C GLY A 203 2.57 10.23 -11.28
N LEU A 204 2.85 10.81 -10.10
CA LEU A 204 1.79 11.37 -9.24
C LEU A 204 1.04 12.54 -9.91
N ASP A 205 1.74 13.34 -10.73
CA ASP A 205 1.14 14.46 -11.46
C ASP A 205 0.12 14.00 -12.52
N ASP A 206 0.22 12.75 -12.98
CA ASP A 206 -0.70 12.16 -13.93
C ASP A 206 -2.00 11.65 -13.27
N ILE A 207 -2.00 11.48 -11.94
CA ILE A 207 -3.12 10.87 -11.21
C ILE A 207 -4.45 11.58 -11.51
N PRO A 208 -4.58 12.94 -11.50
CA PRO A 208 -5.85 13.59 -11.83
C PRO A 208 -6.41 13.20 -13.20
N GLU A 209 -5.55 13.02 -14.20
CA GLU A 209 -5.94 12.58 -15.54
C GLU A 209 -6.28 11.09 -15.57
N GLN A 210 -5.49 10.26 -14.89
CA GLN A 210 -5.75 8.82 -14.78
C GLN A 210 -7.07 8.53 -14.06
N ILE A 211 -7.40 9.29 -13.01
CA ILE A 211 -8.70 9.25 -12.32
C ILE A 211 -9.83 9.54 -13.31
N ARG A 212 -9.71 10.59 -14.13
CA ARG A 212 -10.73 10.94 -15.13
C ARG A 212 -10.95 9.79 -16.11
N ARG A 213 -9.86 9.16 -16.57
CA ARG A 213 -9.90 8.00 -17.47
C ARG A 213 -10.53 6.78 -16.80
N PHE A 214 -10.16 6.49 -15.57
CA PHE A 214 -10.71 5.38 -14.79
C PHE A 214 -12.21 5.57 -14.53
N ALA A 215 -12.63 6.76 -14.09
CA ALA A 215 -14.04 7.08 -13.87
C ALA A 215 -14.86 7.01 -15.17
N LYS A 216 -14.27 7.38 -16.30
CA LYS A 216 -14.88 7.18 -17.62
C LYS A 216 -15.03 5.68 -17.94
N ALA A 217 -13.96 4.89 -17.84
CA ALA A 217 -14.00 3.45 -18.14
C ALA A 217 -15.00 2.67 -17.28
N VAL A 218 -15.10 2.99 -15.98
CA VAL A 218 -16.09 2.37 -15.08
C VAL A 218 -17.52 2.72 -15.49
N ARG A 219 -17.78 3.99 -15.88
CA ARG A 219 -19.11 4.40 -16.39
C ARG A 219 -19.44 3.70 -17.71
N ASP A 220 -18.48 3.63 -18.62
CA ASP A 220 -18.66 3.01 -19.94
C ASP A 220 -18.94 1.50 -19.78
N ALA A 221 -18.24 0.82 -18.86
CA ALA A 221 -18.47 -0.60 -18.55
C ALA A 221 -19.85 -0.84 -17.90
N ALA A 222 -20.29 0.05 -17.00
CA ALA A 222 -21.60 -0.05 -16.36
C ALA A 222 -22.77 0.24 -17.33
N ALA A 223 -22.52 0.99 -18.41
CA ALA A 223 -23.51 1.26 -19.46
C ALA A 223 -23.61 0.14 -20.52
N ALA A 224 -22.63 -0.76 -20.55
CA ALA A 224 -22.52 -1.84 -21.53
C ALA A 224 -23.05 -3.20 -21.03
N GLY A 225 -23.45 -3.28 -19.76
CA GLY A 225 -24.06 -4.48 -19.14
C GLY A 225 -25.47 -4.19 -18.65
#